data_AF-A0AAW4L0G7-F1
#
_entry.id   AF-A0AAW4L0G7-F1
#
_cell.length_a   1.000
_cell.length_b   1.000
_cell.length_c   1.000
_cell.angle_alpha   90.00
_cell.angle_beta   90.00
_cell.angle_gamma   90.00
#
_symmetry.space_group_name_H-M   'P 1'
#
loop_
_entity.id
_entity.type
_entity.pdbx_description
1 polymer ?
#
loop_
_entity_poly.entity_id
_entity_poly.type
_entity_poly.pdbx_seq_one_letter_code
_entity_poly.pdbx_strand_id
1 'polypeptide(L)'
;GAAQLVPVGPDVRYQLTADLVARHWDQDSVGALVASPANPTGTILTRDELAGLSGAIKARNGHLVVDEIYHGLTYGTDAASVLEVDDDAFVLNSFSKYFGMT
;
A
#
# COMPACT_ATOMS: atom_id res chain seq x y z
N GLY A 1 13.65 3.01 -14.64
CA GLY A 1 12.67 2.00 -14.21
C GLY A 1 11.34 2.31 -14.85
N ALA A 2 10.63 1.31 -15.32
CA ALA A 2 9.24 1.44 -15.76
C ALA A 2 8.31 0.94 -14.64
N ALA A 3 7.18 1.60 -14.45
CA ALA A 3 6.16 1.11 -13.53
C ALA A 3 5.30 0.06 -14.24
N GLN A 4 5.16 -1.11 -13.63
CA GLN A 4 4.21 -2.12 -14.08
C GLN A 4 2.89 -1.97 -13.32
N LEU A 5 1.79 -1.83 -14.06
CA LEU A 5 0.45 -1.78 -13.47
C LEU A 5 -0.04 -3.20 -13.20
N VAL A 6 -0.49 -3.44 -11.97
CA VAL A 6 -1.12 -4.71 -11.56
C VAL A 6 -2.63 -4.50 -11.45
N PRO A 7 -3.45 -5.23 -12.22
CA PRO A 7 -4.90 -5.14 -12.11
C PRO A 7 -5.38 -5.61 -10.72
N VAL A 8 -6.15 -4.77 -10.04
CA VAL A 8 -6.78 -5.09 -8.74
C VAL A 8 -8.30 -4.95 -8.87
N GLY A 9 -9.01 -6.09 -8.87
CA GLY A 9 -10.45 -6.16 -9.05
C GLY A 9 -11.25 -6.23 -7.73
N PRO A 10 -12.60 -6.31 -7.81
CA PRO A 10 -13.46 -6.48 -6.64
C PRO A 10 -13.15 -7.73 -5.81
N ASP A 11 -12.65 -8.79 -6.45
CA ASP A 11 -12.24 -10.06 -5.86
C ASP A 11 -11.09 -9.90 -4.84
N VAL A 12 -10.24 -8.89 -5.03
CA VAL A 12 -9.16 -8.50 -4.12
C VAL A 12 -9.43 -7.17 -3.43
N ARG A 13 -10.69 -6.72 -3.40
CA ARG A 13 -11.11 -5.44 -2.79
C ARG A 13 -10.34 -4.24 -3.34
N TYR A 14 -9.96 -4.30 -4.62
CA TYR A 14 -9.17 -3.27 -5.29
C TYR A 14 -7.84 -2.97 -4.60
N GLN A 15 -7.24 -3.97 -3.95
CA GLN A 15 -5.96 -3.86 -3.26
C GLN A 15 -4.93 -4.84 -3.81
N LEU A 16 -3.66 -4.46 -3.72
CA LEU A 16 -2.55 -5.35 -4.07
C LEU A 16 -2.37 -6.40 -2.97
N THR A 17 -2.23 -7.66 -3.37
CA THR A 17 -2.03 -8.79 -2.45
C THR A 17 -0.65 -9.42 -2.64
N ALA A 18 -0.20 -10.18 -1.64
CA ALA A 18 1.05 -10.95 -1.73
C ALA A 18 1.06 -11.92 -2.93
N ASP A 19 -0.07 -12.54 -3.26
CA ASP A 19 -0.21 -13.40 -4.44
C ASP A 19 -0.02 -12.63 -5.75
N LEU A 20 -0.60 -11.43 -5.85
CA LEU A 20 -0.44 -10.58 -7.03
C LEU A 20 1.00 -10.10 -7.17
N VAL A 21 1.65 -9.72 -6.07
CA VAL A 21 3.09 -9.44 -6.04
C VAL A 21 3.86 -10.66 -6.58
N ALA A 22 3.60 -11.86 -6.07
CA ALA A 22 4.31 -13.06 -6.51
C ALA A 22 4.14 -13.36 -8.02
N ARG A 23 2.97 -13.07 -8.60
CA ARG A 23 2.67 -13.32 -10.02
C ARG A 23 3.26 -12.28 -10.96
N HIS A 24 3.37 -11.04 -10.52
CA HIS A 24 3.77 -9.91 -11.37
C HIS A 24 5.19 -9.42 -11.12
N TRP A 25 5.85 -9.87 -10.06
CA TRP A 25 7.24 -9.53 -9.78
C TRP A 25 8.18 -10.16 -10.81
N ASP A 26 9.10 -9.36 -11.34
CA ASP A 26 10.14 -9.78 -12.26
C ASP A 26 11.54 -9.37 -11.77
N GLN A 27 12.56 -9.58 -12.61
CA GLN A 27 13.95 -9.25 -12.28
C GLN A 27 14.24 -7.74 -12.25
N ASP A 28 13.38 -6.92 -12.85
CA ASP A 28 13.52 -5.46 -12.90
C ASP A 28 12.72 -4.77 -11.77
N SER A 29 11.93 -5.55 -11.02
CA SER A 29 11.12 -5.10 -9.90
C SER A 29 11.98 -4.82 -8.67
N VAL A 30 11.89 -3.58 -8.16
CA VAL A 30 12.66 -3.11 -6.99
C VAL A 30 11.76 -2.74 -5.80
N GLY A 31 10.45 -2.71 -5.99
CA GLY A 31 9.50 -2.32 -4.95
C GLY A 31 8.06 -2.31 -5.42
N ALA A 32 7.14 -2.15 -4.47
CA ALA A 32 5.72 -1.97 -4.74
C ALA A 32 5.23 -0.67 -4.10
N LEU A 33 4.31 0.00 -4.79
CA LEU A 33 3.59 1.17 -4.32
C LEU A 33 2.12 0.79 -4.10
N VAL A 34 1.59 1.04 -2.90
CA VAL A 34 0.18 0.82 -2.56
C VAL A 34 -0.40 2.06 -1.90
N ALA A 35 -1.72 2.22 -1.95
CA ALA A 35 -2.42 3.31 -1.28
C ALA A 35 -3.43 2.73 -0.28
N SER A 36 -3.40 3.23 0.95
CA SER A 36 -4.32 2.84 2.02
C SER A 36 -4.57 4.02 2.96
N PRO A 37 -5.80 4.56 3.03
CA PRO A 37 -6.98 4.23 2.21
C PRO A 37 -6.78 4.45 0.70
N ALA A 38 -7.22 3.50 -0.13
CA ALA A 38 -7.14 3.62 -1.59
C ALA A 38 -8.13 4.65 -2.15
N ASN A 39 -7.72 5.44 -3.13
CA ASN A 39 -8.59 6.34 -3.90
C ASN A 39 -8.77 5.75 -5.32
N PRO A 40 -10.00 5.59 -5.86
CA PRO A 40 -11.31 6.07 -5.39
C PRO A 40 -12.12 5.07 -4.55
N THR A 41 -11.59 3.89 -4.26
CA THR A 41 -12.37 2.77 -3.72
C THR A 41 -12.58 2.82 -2.21
N GLY A 42 -11.78 3.61 -1.49
CA GLY A 42 -11.83 3.78 -0.04
C GLY A 42 -11.37 2.56 0.76
N THR A 43 -10.80 1.54 0.12
CA THR A 43 -10.43 0.30 0.80
C THR A 43 -9.15 0.47 1.62
N ILE A 44 -9.16 -0.08 2.83
CA ILE A 44 -8.08 0.03 3.81
C ILE A 44 -7.42 -1.35 3.93
N LEU A 45 -6.10 -1.38 3.80
CA LEU A 45 -5.31 -2.57 4.11
C LEU A 45 -5.25 -2.75 5.62
N THR A 46 -5.60 -3.94 6.09
CA THR A 46 -5.44 -4.29 7.50
C THR A 46 -3.97 -4.50 7.86
N ARG A 47 -3.65 -4.47 9.15
CA ARG A 47 -2.30 -4.74 9.66
C ARG A 47 -1.73 -6.07 9.14
N ASP A 48 -2.53 -7.13 9.16
CA ASP A 48 -2.10 -8.46 8.71
C ASP A 48 -1.85 -8.50 7.20
N GLU A 49 -2.63 -7.75 6.42
CA GLU A 49 -2.42 -7.63 4.97
C GLU A 49 -1.16 -6.82 4.64
N LEU A 50 -0.91 -5.73 5.37
CA LEU A 50 0.34 -4.96 5.25
C LEU A 50 1.55 -5.83 5.61
N ALA A 51 1.46 -6.61 6.69
CA ALA A 51 2.53 -7.52 7.11
C ALA A 51 2.80 -8.61 6.06
N GLY A 52 1.74 -9.22 5.52
CA GLY A 52 1.84 -10.22 4.45
C GLY A 52 2.45 -9.64 3.17
N LEU A 53 2.06 -8.42 2.80
CA LEU A 53 2.59 -7.72 1.64
C LEU A 53 4.07 -7.35 1.82
N SER A 54 4.43 -6.74 2.96
CA SER A 54 5.82 -6.43 3.32
C SER A 54 6.68 -7.69 3.29
N GLY A 55 6.23 -8.78 3.92
CA GLY A 55 6.96 -10.05 3.92
C GLY A 55 7.21 -10.60 2.51
N ALA A 56 6.20 -10.55 1.64
CA ALA A 56 6.33 -11.01 0.25
C ALA A 56 7.32 -10.16 -0.57
N ILE A 57 7.36 -8.86 -0.34
CA ILE A 57 8.27 -7.93 -1.02
C ILE A 57 9.70 -8.06 -0.47
N LYS A 58 9.87 -8.12 0.86
CA LYS A 58 11.17 -8.32 1.50
C LYS A 58 11.83 -9.63 1.11
N ALA A 59 11.06 -10.72 0.97
CA ALA A 59 11.56 -12.00 0.48
C ALA A 59 12.18 -11.91 -0.93
N ARG A 60 11.92 -10.82 -1.66
CA ARG A 60 12.43 -10.53 -3.00
C ARG A 60 13.42 -9.35 -3.02
N ASN A 61 13.90 -8.92 -1.86
CA ASN A 61 14.77 -7.74 -1.67
C ASN A 61 14.15 -6.45 -2.23
N GLY A 62 12.83 -6.33 -2.21
CA GLY A 62 12.13 -5.13 -2.64
C GLY A 62 11.81 -4.18 -1.49
N HIS A 63 11.37 -2.97 -1.85
CA HIS A 63 10.88 -1.96 -0.91
C HIS A 63 9.36 -1.78 -1.03
N LEU A 64 8.69 -1.58 0.11
CA LEU A 64 7.27 -1.25 0.16
C LEU A 64 7.10 0.25 0.39
N VAL A 65 6.34 0.90 -0.49
CA VAL A 65 5.94 2.30 -0.36
C VAL A 65 4.42 2.35 -0.18
N VAL A 66 3.95 2.98 0.89
CA VAL A 66 2.51 3.10 1.20
C VAL A 66 2.11 4.57 1.21
N ASP A 67 1.15 4.92 0.35
CA ASP A 67 0.48 6.21 0.35
C ASP A 67 -0.65 6.21 1.40
N GLU A 68 -0.39 6.92 2.49
CA GLU A 68 -1.26 7.12 3.65
C GLU A 68 -1.87 8.54 3.67
N ILE A 69 -1.96 9.25 2.53
CA ILE A 69 -2.45 10.64 2.45
C ILE A 69 -3.89 10.82 3.01
N TYR A 70 -4.68 9.74 3.12
CA TYR A 70 -6.02 9.76 3.73
C TYR A 70 -6.05 9.34 5.20
N HIS A 71 -4.91 9.10 5.85
CA HIS A 71 -4.85 8.96 7.31
C HIS A 71 -5.44 10.20 7.98
N GLY A 72 -6.42 9.97 8.87
CA GLY A 72 -7.17 11.03 9.55
C GLY A 72 -8.51 11.43 8.90
N LEU A 73 -8.84 10.92 7.72
CA LEU A 73 -10.19 10.99 7.11
C LEU A 73 -10.97 9.68 7.26
N THR A 74 -10.55 8.81 8.18
CA THR A 74 -11.21 7.52 8.42
C THR A 74 -12.43 7.71 9.34
N TYR A 75 -13.62 7.36 8.84
CA TYR A 75 -14.85 7.38 9.64
C TYR A 75 -14.88 6.17 10.58
N GLY A 76 -14.36 6.33 11.81
CA GLY A 76 -14.59 5.38 12.92
C GLY A 76 -13.69 4.12 12.95
N THR A 77 -12.58 4.10 12.22
CA THR A 77 -11.55 3.05 12.35
C THR A 77 -10.17 3.67 12.12
N ASP A 78 -9.24 3.45 13.04
CA ASP A 78 -7.86 3.86 12.85
C ASP A 78 -7.25 3.01 11.73
N ALA A 79 -6.77 3.65 10.66
CA ALA A 79 -6.04 2.95 9.62
C ALA A 79 -4.62 2.65 10.14
N ALA A 80 -4.18 1.41 9.97
CA ALA A 80 -2.88 0.96 10.44
C ALA A 80 -1.79 1.55 9.55
N SER A 81 -0.74 2.11 10.15
CA SER A 81 0.42 2.56 9.39
C SER A 81 1.30 1.37 9.00
N VAL A 82 1.90 1.39 7.82
CA VAL A 82 2.85 0.36 7.39
C VAL A 82 4.06 0.28 8.34
N LEU A 83 4.43 1.37 9.00
CA LEU A 83 5.52 1.38 9.98
C LEU A 83 5.18 0.60 11.26
N GLU A 84 3.93 0.20 11.50
CA GLU A 84 3.57 -0.71 12.59
C GLU A 84 3.96 -2.17 12.32
N VAL A 85 4.30 -2.50 11.08
CA VAL A 85 4.64 -3.86 10.62
C VAL A 85 5.99 -3.93 9.93
N ASP A 86 6.52 -2.80 9.46
CA ASP A 86 7.76 -2.75 8.69
C ASP A 86 8.51 -1.42 8.90
N ASP A 87 9.58 -1.44 9.69
CA ASP A 87 10.45 -0.26 9.95
C ASP A 87 11.24 0.21 8.71
N ASP A 88 11.38 -0.63 7.67
CA ASP A 88 12.11 -0.31 6.44
C ASP A 88 11.19 0.19 5.32
N ALA A 89 9.88 0.24 5.56
CA ALA A 89 8.90 0.73 4.59
C ALA A 89 8.93 2.26 4.47
N PHE A 90 8.53 2.76 3.29
CA PHE A 90 8.39 4.19 3.05
C PHE A 90 6.92 4.61 3.15
N VAL A 91 6.63 5.61 3.97
CA VAL A 91 5.29 6.23 4.07
C VAL A 91 5.25 7.52 3.25
N LEU A 92 4.28 7.64 2.37
CA LEU A 92 3.91 8.90 1.72
C LEU A 92 2.69 9.49 2.42
N ASN A 93 2.76 10.76 2.81
CA ASN A 93 1.66 11.48 3.46
C ASN A 93 1.62 12.94 2.96
N SER A 94 0.51 13.65 3.18
CA SER A 94 0.33 15.03 2.71
C SER A 94 -0.65 15.82 3.57
N PHE A 95 -0.34 17.10 3.78
CA PHE A 95 -1.19 18.05 4.50
C PHE A 95 -2.37 18.56 3.64
N SER A 96 -2.30 18.43 2.31
CA SER A 96 -3.24 19.10 1.41
C SER A 96 -4.70 18.62 1.55
N LYS A 97 -4.91 17.33 1.82
CA LYS A 97 -6.25 16.75 1.96
C LYS A 97 -6.80 16.87 3.37
N TYR A 98 -5.95 16.69 4.38
CA TYR A 98 -6.36 16.79 5.78
C TYR A 98 -6.67 18.24 6.21
N PHE A 99 -5.91 19.22 5.73
CA PHE A 99 -6.04 20.62 6.14
C PHE A 99 -6.81 21.52 5.15
N GLY A 100 -7.40 20.95 4.09
CA GLY A 100 -8.21 21.72 3.13
C GLY A 100 -7.43 22.83 2.40
N MET A 101 -6.13 22.63 2.18
CA MET A 101 -5.29 23.57 1.41
C MET A 101 -5.43 23.27 -0.08
N THR A 102 -6.52 23.75 -0.69
CA THR A 102 -6.75 23.80 -2.14
C THR A 102 -7.14 25.18 -2.57
#